data_AF-A0A2W4LLY5-F1
#
_entry.id   AF-A0A2W4LLY5-F1
#
_cell.length_a   1.000
_cell.length_b   1.000
_cell.length_c   1.000
_cell.angle_alpha   90.00
_cell.angle_beta   90.00
_cell.angle_gamma   90.00
#
_symmetry.space_group_name_H-M   'P 1'
#
loop_
_entity.id
_entity.type
_entity.pdbx_description
1 polymer ?
#
loop_
_entity_poly.entity_id
_entity_poly.type
_entity_poly.pdbx_seq_one_letter_code
_entity_poly.pdbx_strand_id
1 'polypeptide(L)'
;MRLIPRLGTTRGEPLDVGIRENDLALVERHGCIELDPGAVLVVAPGTTALTVRNGCADPALIGTPRARLGLSDFSFGEELPLTLEAGESAPLRIDFEPTVSGEREDVLFFEVEVASERRRYAVTVVHDG
;
A
#
# COMPACT_ATOMS: atom_id res chain seq x y z
N MET A 1 4.43 7.83 11.79
CA MET A 1 3.23 7.45 12.56
C MET A 1 2.04 7.50 11.59
N ARG A 2 1.04 6.62 11.71
CA ARG A 2 -0.11 6.58 10.79
C ARG A 2 -1.39 6.71 11.59
N LEU A 3 -2.28 7.61 11.17
CA LEU A 3 -3.55 7.90 11.83
C LEU A 3 -4.68 7.40 10.93
N ILE A 4 -5.62 6.64 11.52
CA ILE A 4 -6.83 6.17 10.85
C ILE A 4 -8.03 6.80 11.59
N PRO A 5 -8.58 7.93 11.11
CA PRO A 5 -9.77 8.48 11.71
C PRO A 5 -10.94 7.51 11.51
N ARG A 6 -11.73 7.27 12.56
CA ARG A 6 -12.97 6.48 12.48
C ARG A 6 -14.16 7.37 12.81
N LEU A 7 -15.22 7.25 12.03
CA LEU A 7 -16.54 7.81 12.34
C LEU A 7 -17.53 6.64 12.42
N GLY A 8 -17.82 6.18 13.63
CA GLY A 8 -18.62 4.96 13.83
C GLY A 8 -17.90 3.72 13.30
N THR A 9 -18.55 2.97 12.39
CA THR A 9 -17.96 1.80 11.71
C THR A 9 -17.15 2.18 10.46
N THR A 10 -17.29 3.42 9.97
CA THR A 10 -16.59 3.89 8.77
C THR A 10 -15.15 4.23 9.10
N ARG A 11 -14.20 3.54 8.47
CA ARG A 11 -12.76 3.87 8.51
C ARG A 11 -12.49 4.94 7.46
N GLY A 12 -11.89 6.05 7.87
CA GLY A 12 -11.38 7.07 6.95
C GLY A 12 -10.13 6.59 6.22
N GLU A 13 -9.77 7.30 5.16
CA GLU A 13 -8.54 7.00 4.44
C GLU A 13 -7.32 7.20 5.35
N PRO A 14 -6.43 6.23 5.41
CA PRO A 14 -5.30 6.26 6.33
C PRO A 14 -4.22 7.22 5.83
N LEU A 15 -3.78 8.11 6.71
CA LEU A 15 -2.86 9.20 6.38
C LEU A 15 -1.44 8.95 6.91
N ASP A 16 -0.45 9.09 6.04
CA ASP A 16 0.96 8.92 6.39
C ASP A 16 1.54 10.22 6.97
N VAL A 17 1.99 10.17 8.22
CA VAL A 17 2.57 11.32 8.94
C VAL A 17 4.04 11.04 9.30
N GLY A 18 4.91 11.94 8.85
CA GLY A 18 6.34 11.99 9.15
C GLY A 18 6.65 13.08 10.16
N ILE A 19 7.85 13.02 10.75
CA ILE A 19 8.39 14.10 11.58
C ILE A 19 9.43 14.84 10.74
N ARG A 20 9.28 16.16 10.60
CA ARG A 20 10.27 17.04 9.96
C ARG A 20 10.62 18.15 10.93
N GLU A 21 11.89 18.26 11.31
CA GLU A 21 12.41 19.40 12.10
C GLU A 21 11.58 19.71 13.38
N ASN A 22 11.03 18.67 14.02
CA ASN A 22 10.14 18.67 15.19
C ASN A 22 8.64 18.88 14.94
N ASP A 23 8.20 19.05 13.70
CA ASP A 23 6.78 19.11 13.34
C ASP A 23 6.28 17.80 12.72
N LEU A 24 4.99 17.53 12.93
CA LEU A 24 4.28 16.47 12.20
C LEU A 24 3.88 17.00 10.83
N ALA A 25 4.40 16.38 9.78
CA ALA A 25 4.09 16.73 8.40
C ALA A 25 3.51 15.53 7.66
N LEU A 26 2.61 15.79 6.71
CA LEU A 26 2.14 14.75 5.81
C LEU A 26 3.30 14.23 4.96
N VAL A 27 3.38 12.91 4.84
CA VAL A 27 4.27 12.27 3.88
C VAL A 27 3.57 12.35 2.54
N GLU A 28 3.97 13.31 1.72
CA GLU A 28 3.43 13.47 0.38
C GLU A 28 3.76 12.24 -0.47
N ARG A 29 2.74 11.73 -1.14
CA ARG A 29 2.83 10.72 -2.21
C ARG A 29 2.98 11.46 -3.55
N HIS A 30 3.32 10.72 -4.60
CA HIS A 30 3.20 11.26 -5.95
C HIS A 30 1.70 11.43 -6.25
N GLY A 31 1.27 12.65 -6.56
CA GLY A 31 -0.15 12.95 -6.81
C GLY A 31 -0.75 12.27 -8.04
N CYS A 32 0.08 11.66 -8.88
CA CYS A 32 -0.29 10.95 -10.09
C CYS A 32 -0.30 9.42 -9.95
N ILE A 33 0.09 8.88 -8.79
CA ILE A 33 -0.02 7.45 -8.51
C ILE A 33 -1.33 7.20 -7.78
N GLU A 34 -2.17 6.36 -8.37
CA GLU A 34 -3.47 5.99 -7.83
C GLU A 34 -3.46 4.53 -7.39
N LEU A 35 -4.12 4.27 -6.26
CA LEU A 35 -4.34 2.94 -5.72
C LEU A 35 -5.84 2.67 -5.74
N ASP A 36 -6.24 1.53 -6.28
CA ASP A 36 -7.62 1.05 -6.27
C ASP A 36 -7.66 -0.34 -5.61
N PRO A 37 -8.45 -0.53 -4.52
CA PRO A 37 -9.57 0.31 -4.05
C PRO A 37 -9.16 1.51 -3.18
N GLY A 38 -7.87 1.72 -2.95
CA GLY A 38 -7.34 2.80 -2.13
C GLY A 38 -6.23 2.33 -1.20
N ALA A 39 -5.96 3.10 -0.14
CA ALA A 39 -4.93 2.76 0.84
C ALA A 39 -5.40 1.81 1.96
N VAL A 40 -6.63 1.30 1.87
CA VAL A 40 -7.17 0.25 2.73
C VAL A 40 -7.60 -0.91 1.83
N LEU A 41 -6.98 -2.07 2.03
CA LEU A 41 -7.28 -3.29 1.30
C LEU A 41 -7.90 -4.30 2.25
N VAL A 42 -9.14 -4.72 1.95
CA VAL A 42 -9.78 -5.82 2.66
C VAL A 42 -9.32 -7.12 2.00
N VAL A 43 -8.82 -8.06 2.80
CA VAL A 43 -8.34 -9.37 2.35
C VAL A 43 -9.09 -10.51 3.03
N ALA A 44 -9.17 -11.61 2.31
CA ALA A 44 -9.62 -12.91 2.79
C ALA A 44 -8.55 -13.96 2.43
N PRO A 45 -8.53 -15.13 3.09
CA PRO A 45 -7.60 -16.19 2.70
C PRO A 45 -7.64 -16.47 1.20
N GLY A 46 -6.47 -16.42 0.56
CA GLY A 46 -6.30 -16.47 -0.91
C GLY A 46 -5.85 -15.14 -1.52
N THR A 47 -6.06 -14.99 -2.82
CA THR A 47 -5.54 -13.85 -3.60
C THR A 47 -6.49 -12.65 -3.60
N THR A 48 -5.95 -11.48 -3.27
CA THR A 48 -6.61 -10.17 -3.47
C THR A 48 -5.71 -9.28 -4.34
N ALA A 49 -6.29 -8.36 -5.11
CA ALA A 49 -5.51 -7.44 -5.94
C ALA A 49 -5.63 -5.99 -5.45
N LEU A 50 -4.49 -5.29 -5.40
CA LEU A 50 -4.41 -3.85 -5.32
C LEU A 50 -3.97 -3.32 -6.68
N THR A 51 -4.82 -2.60 -7.39
CA THR A 51 -4.44 -2.00 -8.68
C THR A 51 -3.62 -0.73 -8.43
N VAL A 52 -2.43 -0.68 -9.02
CA VAL A 52 -1.61 0.53 -9.05
C VAL A 52 -1.68 1.12 -10.45
N ARG A 53 -2.09 2.38 -10.56
CA ARG A 53 -2.10 3.13 -11.82
C ARG A 53 -1.01 4.19 -11.79
N ASN A 54 -0.17 4.20 -12.82
CA ASN A 54 0.77 5.25 -13.09
C ASN A 54 0.13 6.33 -13.97
N GLY A 55 -0.41 7.39 -13.37
CA GLY A 55 -0.89 8.57 -14.09
C GLY A 55 0.20 9.62 -14.35
N CYS A 56 1.45 9.35 -13.97
CA CYS A 56 2.56 10.28 -14.13
C CYS A 56 3.04 10.32 -15.59
N ALA A 57 3.82 11.35 -15.94
CA ALA A 57 4.43 11.45 -17.27
C ALA A 57 5.67 10.54 -17.44
N ASP A 58 6.31 10.17 -16.33
CA ASP A 58 7.49 9.31 -16.27
C ASP A 58 7.12 7.87 -15.84
N PRO A 59 7.96 6.88 -16.17
CA PRO A 59 7.80 5.52 -15.66
C PRO A 59 7.87 5.49 -14.12
N ALA A 60 7.07 4.61 -13.53
CA ALA A 60 7.03 4.38 -12.09
C ALA A 60 7.62 3.01 -11.76
N LEU A 61 8.68 2.96 -10.96
CA LEU A 61 9.22 1.72 -10.42
C LEU A 61 8.55 1.41 -9.07
N ILE A 62 7.81 0.30 -9.02
CA ILE A 62 7.14 -0.22 -7.84
C ILE A 62 8.07 -1.23 -7.15
N GLY A 63 8.56 -0.88 -5.97
CA GLY A 63 9.45 -1.71 -5.17
C GLY A 63 8.75 -2.89 -4.48
N THR A 64 9.55 -3.86 -4.03
CA THR A 64 9.05 -5.01 -3.27
C THR A 64 8.42 -4.57 -1.94
N PRO A 65 7.18 -4.98 -1.65
CA PRO A 65 6.52 -4.61 -0.40
C PRO A 65 7.19 -5.24 0.82
N ARG A 66 7.00 -4.57 1.97
CA ARG A 66 7.37 -5.05 3.30
C ARG A 66 6.19 -4.87 4.24
N ALA A 67 5.92 -5.87 5.06
CA ALA A 67 4.89 -5.79 6.10
C ALA A 67 5.45 -5.22 7.41
N ARG A 68 4.65 -4.44 8.13
CA ARG A 68 5.02 -3.91 9.46
C ARG A 68 5.21 -5.02 10.48
N LEU A 69 4.35 -6.04 10.47
CA LEU A 69 4.45 -7.18 11.41
C LEU A 69 5.24 -8.37 10.83
N GLY A 70 5.78 -8.24 9.62
CA GLY A 70 6.43 -9.31 8.89
C GLY A 70 5.53 -9.95 7.84
N LEU A 71 6.12 -10.61 6.85
CA LEU A 71 5.43 -11.15 5.67
C LEU A 71 4.97 -12.60 5.84
N SER A 72 4.93 -13.15 7.06
CA SER A 72 4.67 -14.58 7.26
C SER A 72 3.31 -15.04 6.73
N ASP A 73 2.32 -14.14 6.71
CA ASP A 73 0.97 -14.41 6.22
C ASP A 73 0.76 -13.87 4.78
N PHE A 74 1.79 -13.28 4.13
CA PHE A 74 1.65 -12.58 2.85
C PHE A 74 2.71 -12.99 1.83
N SER A 75 2.27 -13.31 0.61
CA SER A 75 3.13 -13.41 -0.57
C SER A 75 2.59 -12.57 -1.72
N PHE A 76 3.42 -12.36 -2.75
CA PHE A 76 3.09 -11.49 -3.88
C PHE A 76 3.22 -12.27 -5.18
N GLY A 77 2.24 -12.11 -6.07
CA GLY A 77 2.18 -12.85 -7.32
C GLY A 77 3.06 -12.29 -8.44
N GLU A 78 3.44 -11.01 -8.36
CA GLU A 78 4.24 -10.33 -9.38
C GLU A 78 5.74 -10.47 -9.12
N GLU A 79 6.52 -10.52 -10.20
CA GLU A 79 7.96 -10.30 -10.12
C GLU A 79 8.22 -8.84 -9.77
N LEU A 80 8.76 -8.61 -8.58
CA LEU A 80 9.04 -7.28 -8.06
C LEU A 80 10.56 -7.07 -7.94
N PRO A 81 11.08 -5.88 -8.28
CA PRO A 81 10.33 -4.66 -8.58
C PRO A 81 9.71 -4.64 -9.99
N LEU A 82 8.58 -3.94 -10.14
CA LEU A 82 7.81 -3.82 -11.38
C LEU A 82 7.86 -2.38 -11.89
N THR A 83 8.12 -2.18 -13.18
CA THR A 83 8.01 -0.86 -13.82
C THR A 83 6.64 -0.74 -14.50
N LEU A 84 5.96 0.39 -14.27
CA LEU A 84 4.76 0.79 -15.00
C LEU A 84 5.08 2.01 -15.86
N GLU A 85 4.91 1.90 -17.17
CA GLU A 85 5.06 3.06 -18.07
C GLU A 85 3.96 4.10 -17.80
N ALA A 86 4.15 5.30 -18.36
CA ALA A 86 3.19 6.38 -18.21
C ALA A 86 1.80 5.97 -18.74
N GLY A 87 0.78 6.13 -17.91
CA GLY A 87 -0.61 5.74 -18.20
C GLY A 87 -0.94 4.27 -17.95
N GLU A 88 0.04 3.42 -17.63
CA GLU A 88 -0.20 2.00 -17.38
C GLU A 88 -0.81 1.74 -16.00
N SER A 89 -1.42 0.57 -15.87
CA SER A 89 -1.93 0.04 -14.61
C SER A 89 -1.61 -1.44 -14.50
N ALA A 90 -1.27 -1.89 -13.30
CA ALA A 90 -1.09 -3.31 -13.03
C ALA A 90 -1.72 -3.69 -11.68
N PRO A 91 -2.28 -4.91 -11.58
CA PRO A 91 -2.63 -5.47 -10.29
C PRO A 91 -1.37 -5.92 -9.55
N LEU A 92 -1.25 -5.53 -8.29
CA LEU A 92 -0.39 -6.20 -7.31
C LEU A 92 -1.23 -7.26 -6.61
N ARG A 93 -1.03 -8.53 -6.94
CA ARG A 93 -1.66 -9.68 -6.30
C ARG A 93 -0.98 -9.94 -4.97
N ILE A 94 -1.80 -9.98 -3.93
CA ILE A 94 -1.43 -10.23 -2.55
C ILE A 94 -2.14 -11.51 -2.16
N ASP A 95 -1.35 -12.56 -1.95
CA ASP A 95 -1.84 -13.83 -1.41
C ASP A 95 -1.75 -13.76 0.11
N PHE A 96 -2.90 -13.91 0.76
CA PHE A 96 -3.01 -13.89 2.21
C PHE A 96 -3.30 -15.30 2.73
N GLU A 97 -2.37 -15.84 3.50
CA GLU A 97 -2.42 -17.20 4.07
C GLU A 97 -2.19 -17.13 5.59
N PRO A 98 -3.20 -16.70 6.38
CA PRO A 98 -3.03 -16.51 7.81
C PRO A 98 -2.80 -17.84 8.54
N THR A 99 -1.74 -17.88 9.35
CA THR A 99 -1.42 -19.06 10.19
C THR A 99 -2.32 -19.24 11.41
N VAL A 100 -3.02 -18.19 11.81
CA VAL A 100 -3.95 -18.17 12.93
C VAL A 100 -5.23 -17.48 12.47
N SER A 101 -6.39 -18.01 12.85
CA SER A 101 -7.70 -17.45 12.49
C SER A 101 -8.05 -16.17 13.25
N GLY A 102 -9.11 -15.48 12.79
CA GLY A 102 -9.64 -14.26 13.39
C GLY A 102 -9.10 -12.98 12.75
N GLU A 103 -9.60 -11.84 13.25
CA GLU A 103 -9.29 -10.53 12.71
C GLU A 103 -7.77 -10.26 12.62
N ARG A 104 -7.34 -9.71 11.50
CA ARG A 104 -5.95 -9.28 11.26
C ARG A 104 -5.93 -7.86 10.72
N GLU A 105 -4.97 -7.08 11.19
CA GLU A 105 -4.65 -5.77 10.61
C GLU A 105 -3.14 -5.63 10.51
N ASP A 106 -2.65 -5.36 9.31
CA ASP A 106 -1.26 -5.01 9.07
C ASP A 106 -1.12 -3.85 8.08
N VAL A 107 0.12 -3.38 7.90
CA VAL A 107 0.45 -2.34 6.92
C VAL A 107 1.53 -2.86 6.00
N LEU A 108 1.22 -2.91 4.70
CA LEU A 108 2.18 -3.13 3.64
C LEU A 108 2.79 -1.79 3.22
N PHE A 109 4.10 -1.72 3.20
CA PHE A 109 4.87 -0.59 2.68
C PHE A 109 5.53 -0.98 1.38
N PHE A 110 5.37 -0.18 0.33
CA PHE A 110 6.18 -0.28 -0.87
C PHE A 110 6.74 1.09 -1.24
N GLU A 111 7.89 1.10 -1.89
CA GLU A 111 8.50 2.31 -2.42
C GLU A 111 8.06 2.47 -3.87
N VAL A 112 7.73 3.69 -4.25
CA VAL A 112 7.48 4.05 -5.65
C VAL A 112 8.49 5.11 -6.03
N GLU A 113 9.22 4.88 -7.11
CA GLU A 113 10.16 5.84 -7.69
C GLU A 113 9.60 6.37 -9.01
N VAL A 114 9.47 7.69 -9.13
CA VAL A 114 9.08 8.39 -10.37
C VAL A 114 10.09 9.52 -10.57
N ALA A 115 10.69 9.64 -11.75
CA ALA A 115 11.68 10.70 -12.05
C ALA A 115 12.78 10.85 -10.96
N SER A 116 13.28 9.73 -10.43
CA SER A 116 14.26 9.66 -9.32
C SER A 116 13.78 10.16 -7.95
N GLU A 117 12.49 10.50 -7.82
CA GLU A 117 11.85 10.80 -6.54
C GLU A 117 11.26 9.53 -5.94
N ARG A 118 11.73 9.15 -4.74
CA ARG A 118 11.22 7.98 -4.00
C ARG A 118 10.22 8.40 -2.94
N ARG A 119 9.02 7.81 -3.00
CA ARG A 119 7.98 7.97 -1.98
C ARG A 119 7.54 6.62 -1.45
N ARG A 120 7.31 6.54 -0.14
CA ARG A 120 6.78 5.34 0.51
C ARG A 120 5.26 5.37 0.52
N TYR A 121 4.64 4.30 0.06
CA TYR A 121 3.20 4.08 0.10
C TYR A 121 2.91 3.07 1.20
N ALA A 122 1.94 3.40 2.05
CA ALA A 122 1.42 2.50 3.06
C ALA A 122 -0.02 2.10 2.71
N VAL A 123 -0.26 0.80 2.67
CA VAL A 123 -1.57 0.18 2.45
C VAL A 123 -1.92 -0.63 3.69
N THR A 124 -3.03 -0.27 4.33
CA THR A 124 -3.56 -0.99 5.47
C THR A 124 -4.30 -2.22 4.95
N VAL A 125 -3.86 -3.39 5.36
CA VAL A 125 -4.50 -4.66 5.02
C VAL A 125 -5.35 -5.08 6.22
N VAL A 126 -6.63 -5.36 5.97
CA VAL A 126 -7.60 -5.73 7.01
C VAL A 126 -8.26 -7.04 6.62
N HIS A 127 -8.29 -7.98 7.55
CA HIS A 127 -9.10 -9.19 7.48
C HIS A 127 -10.07 -9.16 8.67
N ASP A 128 -11.37 -9.27 8.41
CA ASP A 128 -12.42 -9.11 9.43
C ASP A 128 -12.81 -10.44 10.13
N GLY A 129 -12.13 -11.56 9.85
CA GLY A 129 -12.25 -12.83 10.59
C GLY A 129 -12.67 -14.05 9.79
#